data_AF-A0A8T6DUL9-F1
#
_entry.id   AF-A0A8T6DUL9-F1
#
_cell.length_a   1.000
_cell.length_b   1.000
_cell.length_c   1.000
_cell.angle_alpha   90.00
_cell.angle_beta   90.00
_cell.angle_gamma   90.00
#
_symmetry.space_group_name_H-M   'P 1'
#
loop_
_entity.id
_entity.type
_entity.pdbx_description
1 polymer ?
#
loop_
_entity_poly.entity_id
_entity_poly.type
_entity_poly.pdbx_seq_one_letter_code
_entity_poly.pdbx_strand_id
1 'polypeptide(L)'
;MQAPIRFKQRLGRFLLVPLVIFAGQSVTHTVAAQSEADQPGVTRYVRFTDDSGTHSGILDGQTINVLDGDPVFDDGASPTGRTVALGDVELEIPIDPDRVPRVFGVAGNSNNPNGNPIEVEHPSWFGKATTSLARNGDPVEVPFGATNFNFEGELALIIGREGRHIPESEAMDHLFGVAVSNDWSENDWCGEGRGIEEPSHVFCKAGDTFATLGDHVVTGLDLSDLELTVRLDGVVAAQGTTADFRNDPAALISKLSHYITLKRGDIIHTGTVAPPQLPGTRRQLWQDDVVDVEIEGIGIVSNQLVRVTRQTVSGPALPEPDGVSAYVRFQHEDGWSFGMLNGDQITELDGDPVAGGAAPTGRSFDLSDVELGLPVDPEQPGRKVLAAAANYHPIDGMPRQVPHPRWFNKASSGLSADGDTVQRPPEVEMMIPEGELVLVIGREGRHIPENEALDYIFGVAAGNDWTELSWVASDRGVRPLKLVGKATDTWAGLGNTIVRGLDYSDLEISVRVNGELLSEGRTSTMINRPARLVSYLSRYMTLKPGDLIYTGAMPVAPGMRRNMEVGDVVEVVAESLGTIEQEVVSMPAWPY
;
A
#
# COMPACT_ATOMS: atom_id res chain seq x y z
N MET A 1 -52.15 -46.91 -31.63
CA MET A 1 -50.77 -47.18 -31.17
C MET A 1 -50.55 -46.41 -29.88
N GLN A 2 -50.63 -47.11 -28.74
CA GLN A 2 -50.33 -46.57 -27.42
C GLN A 2 -49.56 -47.64 -26.65
N ALA A 3 -48.40 -47.29 -26.11
CA ALA A 3 -47.82 -47.92 -24.94
C ALA A 3 -46.89 -46.91 -24.25
N PRO A 4 -47.08 -46.62 -22.95
CA PRO A 4 -46.28 -45.66 -22.20
C PRO A 4 -45.05 -46.31 -21.56
N ILE A 5 -43.99 -45.51 -21.42
CA ILE A 5 -42.69 -45.87 -20.85
C ILE A 5 -42.78 -45.89 -19.32
N ARG A 6 -42.30 -46.97 -18.70
CA ARG A 6 -42.20 -47.16 -17.25
C ARG A 6 -40.89 -46.60 -16.69
N PHE A 7 -41.01 -45.87 -15.58
CA PHE A 7 -39.95 -45.49 -14.64
C PHE A 7 -39.21 -46.72 -14.08
N LYS A 8 -37.89 -46.62 -13.95
CA LYS A 8 -37.08 -47.42 -13.02
C LYS A 8 -36.15 -46.51 -12.22
N GLN A 9 -36.34 -46.52 -10.91
CA GLN A 9 -35.45 -45.98 -9.89
C GLN A 9 -34.05 -46.60 -9.99
N ARG A 10 -33.00 -45.80 -9.79
CA ARG A 10 -31.70 -46.27 -9.28
C ARG A 10 -31.31 -45.40 -8.09
N LEU A 11 -31.11 -46.09 -6.97
CA LEU A 11 -30.59 -45.57 -5.70
C LEU A 11 -29.25 -44.86 -5.91
N GLY A 12 -29.11 -43.68 -5.33
CA GLY A 12 -27.83 -43.00 -5.14
C GLY A 12 -26.97 -43.74 -4.11
N ARG A 13 -25.73 -44.06 -4.47
CA ARG A 13 -24.66 -44.35 -3.52
C ARG A 13 -24.04 -43.02 -3.12
N PHE A 14 -24.23 -42.61 -1.87
CA PHE A 14 -23.38 -41.62 -1.23
C PHE A 14 -21.99 -42.23 -1.07
N LEU A 15 -20.99 -41.70 -1.78
CA LEU A 15 -19.59 -41.89 -1.43
C LEU A 15 -19.29 -40.87 -0.31
N LEU A 16 -19.07 -41.36 0.90
CA LEU A 16 -18.31 -40.59 1.89
C LEU A 16 -16.88 -40.46 1.37
N VAL A 17 -16.49 -39.24 1.01
CA VAL A 17 -15.08 -38.86 0.84
C VAL A 17 -14.54 -38.59 2.24
N PRO A 18 -13.43 -39.21 2.68
CA PRO A 18 -12.89 -38.90 3.99
C PRO A 18 -12.30 -37.50 3.97
N LEU A 19 -12.62 -36.73 5.02
CA LEU A 19 -11.93 -35.50 5.39
C LEU A 19 -10.48 -35.87 5.69
N VAL A 20 -9.57 -35.63 4.75
CA VAL A 20 -8.14 -35.73 4.99
C VAL A 20 -7.74 -34.45 5.70
N ILE A 21 -7.59 -34.54 7.02
CA ILE A 21 -6.89 -33.54 7.80
C ILE A 21 -5.42 -33.63 7.37
N PHE A 22 -4.96 -32.67 6.57
CA PHE A 22 -3.54 -32.49 6.34
C PHE A 22 -2.93 -31.99 7.65
N ALA A 23 -2.33 -32.90 8.41
CA ALA A 23 -1.27 -32.51 9.32
C ALA A 23 -0.14 -31.98 8.44
N GLY A 24 0.02 -30.65 8.40
CA GLY A 24 1.16 -30.03 7.77
C GLY A 24 2.42 -30.66 8.36
N GLN A 25 3.19 -31.36 7.54
CA GLN A 25 4.57 -31.62 7.90
C GLN A 25 5.25 -30.26 7.81
N SER A 26 5.56 -29.67 8.97
CA SER A 26 6.55 -28.60 9.04
C SER A 26 7.80 -29.16 8.38
N VAL A 27 8.12 -28.71 7.18
CA VAL A 27 9.46 -28.87 6.66
C VAL A 27 10.28 -27.91 7.50
N THR A 28 10.79 -28.40 8.64
CA THR A 28 11.88 -27.74 9.33
C THR A 28 13.05 -27.81 8.37
N HIS A 29 13.19 -26.79 7.52
CA HIS A 29 14.47 -26.48 6.92
C HIS A 29 15.36 -26.11 8.10
N THR A 30 16.11 -27.09 8.60
CA THR A 30 17.36 -26.81 9.30
C THR A 30 18.27 -26.20 8.24
N VAL A 31 18.07 -24.93 7.94
CA VAL A 31 19.09 -24.12 7.27
C VAL A 31 20.32 -24.32 8.13
N ALA A 32 21.40 -24.79 7.50
CA ALA A 32 22.67 -24.90 8.16
C ALA A 32 22.98 -23.50 8.71
N ALA A 33 22.84 -23.34 10.03
CA ALA A 33 23.41 -22.24 10.78
C ALA A 33 24.93 -22.34 10.62
N GLN A 34 25.44 -21.94 9.46
CA GLN A 34 26.81 -21.47 9.38
C GLN A 34 26.82 -20.14 10.10
N SER A 35 27.66 -20.10 11.13
CA SER A 35 27.79 -19.03 12.11
C SER A 35 28.13 -17.69 11.45
N GLU A 36 27.12 -16.88 11.13
CA GLU A 36 27.26 -15.43 10.95
C GLU A 36 27.18 -14.67 12.29
N ALA A 37 26.96 -15.40 13.39
CA ALA A 37 27.14 -14.90 14.74
C ALA A 37 28.64 -14.65 14.95
N ASP A 38 29.01 -13.37 14.80
CA ASP A 38 30.06 -12.63 15.51
C ASP A 38 30.81 -11.64 14.59
N GLN A 39 30.07 -10.89 13.75
CA GLN A 39 30.63 -9.69 13.11
C GLN A 39 30.59 -8.52 14.10
N PRO A 40 31.73 -7.99 14.56
CA PRO A 40 31.75 -6.91 15.53
C PRO A 40 31.02 -5.66 15.00
N GLY A 41 30.07 -5.14 15.78
CA GLY A 41 29.29 -3.95 15.43
C GLY A 41 27.98 -4.22 14.67
N VAL A 42 27.71 -5.47 14.29
CA VAL A 42 26.44 -5.87 13.67
C VAL A 42 25.43 -6.30 14.73
N THR A 43 24.22 -5.74 14.70
CA THR A 43 23.11 -6.12 15.59
C THR A 43 21.96 -6.67 14.78
N ARG A 44 21.35 -7.77 15.24
CA ARG A 44 20.19 -8.41 14.59
C ARG A 44 18.99 -8.33 15.51
N TYR A 45 17.99 -7.55 15.10
CA TYR A 45 16.73 -7.41 15.79
C TYR A 45 15.72 -8.42 15.23
N VAL A 46 15.04 -9.12 16.14
CA VAL A 46 13.95 -10.05 15.84
C VAL A 46 12.68 -9.59 16.51
N ARG A 47 11.54 -9.97 15.94
CA ARG A 47 10.24 -9.98 16.61
C ARG A 47 9.81 -11.44 16.74
N PHE A 48 9.29 -11.84 17.89
CA PHE A 48 8.94 -13.23 18.15
C PHE A 48 7.77 -13.34 19.12
N THR A 49 7.03 -14.43 19.02
CA THR A 49 5.92 -14.78 19.92
C THR A 49 6.31 -15.96 20.80
N ASP A 50 5.96 -15.86 22.08
CA ASP A 50 6.07 -16.93 23.07
C ASP A 50 4.80 -17.00 23.95
N ASP A 51 4.80 -17.84 25.00
CA ASP A 51 3.66 -18.01 25.91
C ASP A 51 3.20 -16.72 26.63
N SER A 52 4.04 -15.68 26.65
CA SER A 52 3.75 -14.39 27.27
C SER A 52 3.28 -13.31 26.30
N GLY A 53 3.30 -13.60 25.00
CA GLY A 53 2.89 -12.68 23.94
C GLY A 53 3.98 -12.43 22.92
N THR A 54 3.84 -11.35 22.16
CA THR A 54 4.80 -10.96 21.12
C THR A 54 5.76 -9.89 21.63
N HIS A 55 7.04 -10.07 21.37
CA HIS A 55 8.13 -9.23 21.86
C HIS A 55 9.14 -8.93 20.77
N SER A 56 9.95 -7.90 21.00
CA SER A 56 11.15 -7.63 20.21
C SER A 56 12.38 -8.08 20.98
N GLY A 57 13.47 -8.40 20.27
CA GLY A 57 14.68 -8.92 20.88
C GLY A 57 15.92 -8.73 20.02
N ILE A 58 17.10 -8.86 20.64
CA ILE A 58 18.38 -8.92 19.94
C ILE A 58 18.85 -10.37 19.89
N LEU A 59 19.04 -10.90 18.69
CA LEU A 59 19.54 -12.25 18.48
C LEU A 59 21.07 -12.30 18.66
N ASP A 60 21.51 -13.16 19.58
CA ASP A 60 22.91 -13.49 19.84
C ASP A 60 23.09 -15.02 19.80
N GLY A 61 23.61 -15.50 18.66
CA GLY A 61 23.78 -16.93 18.39
C GLY A 61 22.43 -17.67 18.32
N GLN A 62 22.07 -18.37 19.40
CA GLN A 62 20.81 -19.11 19.54
C GLN A 62 19.96 -18.59 20.71
N THR A 63 20.31 -17.42 21.23
CA THR A 63 19.64 -16.78 22.35
C THR A 63 19.12 -15.43 21.91
N ILE A 64 17.88 -15.09 22.29
CA ILE A 64 17.30 -13.77 22.07
C ILE A 64 17.30 -13.02 23.40
N ASN A 65 17.95 -11.86 23.43
CA ASN A 65 17.89 -10.91 24.53
C ASN A 65 16.62 -10.06 24.36
N VAL A 66 15.63 -10.26 25.22
CA VAL A 66 14.31 -9.64 25.07
C VAL A 66 14.39 -8.14 25.39
N LEU A 67 13.79 -7.31 24.53
CA LEU A 67 13.72 -5.86 24.68
C LEU A 67 12.40 -5.43 25.35
N ASP A 68 12.49 -4.38 26.15
CA ASP A 68 11.35 -3.57 26.57
C ASP A 68 11.13 -2.50 25.50
N GLY A 69 10.01 -2.58 24.77
CA GLY A 69 9.71 -1.73 23.61
C GLY A 69 10.18 -2.30 22.26
N ASP A 70 9.69 -1.68 21.19
CA ASP A 70 10.06 -1.99 19.81
C ASP A 70 11.26 -1.13 19.36
N PRO A 71 12.36 -1.73 18.88
CA PRO A 71 13.57 -0.99 18.55
C PRO A 71 13.43 -0.11 17.30
N VAL A 72 12.52 -0.44 16.37
CA VAL A 72 12.24 0.38 15.19
C VAL A 72 11.38 1.58 15.58
N PHE A 73 10.36 1.34 16.40
CA PHE A 73 9.30 2.33 16.62
C PHE A 73 9.41 3.16 17.91
N ASP A 74 10.00 2.61 18.97
CA ASP A 74 9.98 3.21 20.30
C ASP A 74 11.36 3.79 20.67
N ASP A 75 11.37 5.04 21.11
CA ASP A 75 12.58 5.64 21.65
C ASP A 75 12.91 5.00 23.01
N GLY A 76 14.11 4.43 23.13
CA GLY A 76 14.59 3.85 24.38
C GLY A 76 14.34 2.36 24.57
N ALA A 77 14.03 1.63 23.49
CA ALA A 77 14.01 0.17 23.54
C ALA A 77 15.30 -0.39 24.17
N SER A 78 15.17 -1.25 25.19
CA SER A 78 16.33 -1.65 25.99
C SER A 78 16.24 -3.11 26.48
N PRO A 79 17.38 -3.79 26.70
CA PRO A 79 17.36 -5.16 27.20
C PRO A 79 16.70 -5.27 28.58
N THR A 80 15.72 -6.15 28.70
CA THR A 80 15.03 -6.47 29.96
C THR A 80 15.88 -7.29 30.94
N GLY A 81 16.95 -7.91 30.44
CA GLY A 81 17.73 -8.95 31.13
C GLY A 81 17.11 -10.35 31.03
N ARG A 82 15.92 -10.50 30.47
CA ARG A 82 15.33 -11.80 30.11
C ARG A 82 15.96 -12.29 28.80
N THR A 83 16.23 -13.59 28.76
CA THR A 83 16.66 -14.28 27.55
C THR A 83 15.75 -15.46 27.25
N VAL A 84 15.59 -15.79 25.97
CA VAL A 84 14.86 -16.96 25.49
C VAL A 84 15.69 -17.68 24.43
N ALA A 85 15.55 -18.99 24.31
CA ALA A 85 16.23 -19.74 23.25
C ALA A 85 15.46 -19.55 21.94
N LEU A 86 16.18 -19.39 20.83
CA LEU A 86 15.59 -19.23 19.50
C LEU A 86 14.65 -20.39 19.12
N GLY A 87 15.00 -21.61 19.53
CA GLY A 87 14.19 -22.81 19.26
C GLY A 87 12.91 -22.94 20.10
N ASP A 88 12.72 -22.06 21.09
CA ASP A 88 11.56 -22.08 22.00
C ASP A 88 10.51 -21.02 21.63
N VAL A 89 10.72 -20.27 20.54
CA VAL A 89 9.85 -19.17 20.11
C VAL A 89 9.44 -19.30 18.64
N GLU A 90 8.37 -18.61 18.27
CA GLU A 90 7.98 -18.43 16.88
C GLU A 90 8.46 -17.05 16.41
N LEU A 91 9.34 -17.00 15.41
CA LEU A 91 9.72 -15.72 14.81
C LEU A 91 8.53 -15.14 14.04
N GLU A 92 8.44 -13.82 14.04
CA GLU A 92 7.42 -13.02 13.37
C GLU A 92 8.06 -12.22 12.22
N ILE A 93 7.25 -11.47 11.47
CA ILE A 93 7.77 -10.37 10.64
C ILE A 93 8.63 -9.47 11.55
N PRO A 94 9.88 -9.13 11.20
CA PRO A 94 10.85 -8.54 12.13
C PRO A 94 10.57 -7.06 12.45
N ILE A 95 9.46 -6.55 11.93
CA ILE A 95 8.88 -5.24 12.19
C ILE A 95 7.38 -5.44 12.40
N ASP A 96 6.77 -4.71 13.34
CA ASP A 96 5.33 -4.80 13.60
C ASP A 96 4.51 -4.31 12.39
N PRO A 97 3.81 -5.21 11.65
CA PRO A 97 3.14 -4.85 10.41
C PRO A 97 1.97 -3.88 10.61
N ASP A 98 1.38 -3.82 11.81
CA ASP A 98 0.30 -2.89 12.11
C ASP A 98 0.80 -1.47 12.40
N ARG A 99 2.12 -1.29 12.62
CA ARG A 99 2.76 0.01 12.82
C ARG A 99 3.49 0.52 11.57
N VAL A 100 3.68 -0.32 10.54
CA VAL A 100 4.30 0.07 9.27
C VAL A 100 3.41 1.09 8.56
N PRO A 101 3.90 2.31 8.27
CA PRO A 101 3.10 3.30 7.57
C PRO A 101 2.89 2.91 6.11
N ARG A 102 3.98 2.67 5.36
CA ARG A 102 3.96 2.36 3.93
C ARG A 102 5.09 1.42 3.51
N VAL A 103 4.88 0.77 2.37
CA VAL A 103 5.88 -0.08 1.69
C VAL A 103 6.08 0.43 0.27
N PHE A 104 7.31 0.80 -0.06
CA PHE A 104 7.73 1.30 -1.36
C PHE A 104 8.69 0.32 -2.03
N GLY A 105 8.86 0.43 -3.35
CA GLY A 105 9.94 -0.26 -4.04
C GLY A 105 10.38 0.43 -5.32
N VAL A 106 11.54 0.00 -5.82
CA VAL A 106 12.19 0.58 -7.00
C VAL A 106 12.36 -0.48 -8.08
N ALA A 107 11.70 -0.27 -9.22
CA ALA A 107 11.85 -1.19 -10.34
C ALA A 107 13.20 -0.98 -11.05
N GLY A 108 13.94 -2.07 -11.25
CA GLY A 108 15.11 -2.11 -12.14
C GLY A 108 16.31 -1.30 -11.65
N ASN A 109 16.55 -1.23 -10.35
CA ASN A 109 17.65 -0.46 -9.76
C ASN A 109 19.03 -1.15 -9.84
N SER A 110 19.21 -2.23 -10.61
CA SER A 110 20.50 -2.92 -10.74
C SER A 110 21.06 -2.84 -12.16
N ASN A 111 22.37 -2.63 -12.28
CA ASN A 111 23.13 -2.75 -13.51
C ASN A 111 23.40 -4.22 -13.83
N ASN A 112 23.35 -4.57 -15.12
CA ASN A 112 23.80 -5.89 -15.54
C ASN A 112 25.34 -5.88 -15.54
N PRO A 113 26.02 -6.76 -14.80
CA PRO A 113 27.49 -6.78 -14.72
C PRO A 113 28.16 -7.10 -16.06
N ASN A 114 27.41 -7.69 -17.01
CA ASN A 114 27.86 -7.94 -18.38
C ASN A 114 27.47 -6.84 -19.39
N GLY A 115 26.80 -5.78 -18.93
CA GLY A 115 26.34 -4.65 -19.73
C GLY A 115 27.09 -3.36 -19.41
N ASN A 116 26.77 -2.29 -20.15
CA ASN A 116 27.21 -0.96 -19.75
C ASN A 116 26.34 -0.48 -18.58
N PRO A 117 26.93 0.18 -17.56
CA PRO A 117 26.17 0.84 -16.51
C PRO A 117 25.17 1.84 -17.09
N ILE A 118 23.99 1.90 -16.48
CA ILE A 118 22.93 2.85 -16.82
C ILE A 118 22.76 3.77 -15.63
N GLU A 119 23.00 5.05 -15.84
CA GLU A 119 22.68 6.09 -14.87
C GLU A 119 21.18 6.39 -14.91
N VAL A 120 20.54 6.36 -13.74
CA VAL A 120 19.11 6.62 -13.58
C VAL A 120 18.93 7.76 -12.59
N GLU A 121 18.70 8.95 -13.12
CA GLU A 121 18.44 10.16 -12.32
C GLU A 121 17.13 10.01 -11.52
N HIS A 122 16.10 9.44 -12.14
CA HIS A 122 14.76 9.27 -11.56
C HIS A 122 14.38 7.80 -11.41
N PRO A 123 14.48 7.23 -10.19
CA PRO A 123 14.11 5.84 -9.94
C PRO A 123 12.63 5.57 -10.27
N SER A 124 12.34 4.37 -10.76
CA SER A 124 10.98 3.95 -11.10
C SER A 124 10.26 3.41 -9.86
N TRP A 125 9.69 4.30 -9.07
CA TRP A 125 9.00 3.98 -7.82
C TRP A 125 7.66 3.28 -8.01
N PHE A 126 7.33 2.38 -7.10
CA PHE A 126 5.99 1.81 -6.91
C PHE A 126 5.68 1.65 -5.41
N GLY A 127 4.41 1.46 -5.09
CA GLY A 127 3.96 1.16 -3.72
C GLY A 127 3.41 -0.26 -3.63
N LYS A 128 3.58 -0.88 -2.46
CA LYS A 128 2.93 -2.14 -2.06
C LYS A 128 1.95 -1.85 -0.92
N ALA A 129 0.96 -2.72 -0.73
CA ALA A 129 0.04 -2.63 0.38
C ALA A 129 0.76 -3.07 1.66
N THR A 130 0.46 -2.48 2.82
CA THR A 130 0.97 -2.99 4.10
C THR A 130 0.46 -4.41 4.40
N THR A 131 -0.74 -4.76 3.91
CA THR A 131 -1.27 -6.14 3.97
C THR A 131 -0.51 -7.13 3.07
N SER A 132 0.41 -6.66 2.23
CA SER A 132 1.30 -7.54 1.46
C SER A 132 2.44 -8.13 2.31
N LEU A 133 2.72 -7.54 3.48
CA LEU A 133 3.77 -8.03 4.38
C LEU A 133 3.44 -9.45 4.84
N ALA A 134 4.42 -10.34 4.66
CA ALA A 134 4.33 -11.73 5.10
C ALA A 134 5.65 -12.17 5.71
N ARG A 135 5.57 -13.16 6.60
CA ARG A 135 6.72 -13.68 7.32
C ARG A 135 7.53 -14.66 6.46
N ASN A 136 8.80 -14.82 6.79
CA ASN A 136 9.58 -16.00 6.41
C ASN A 136 8.82 -17.30 6.73
N GLY A 137 8.83 -18.26 5.79
CA GLY A 137 8.16 -19.55 5.93
C GLY A 137 6.65 -19.54 5.69
N ASP A 138 5.99 -18.37 5.70
CA ASP A 138 4.56 -18.29 5.37
C ASP A 138 4.33 -18.59 3.88
N PRO A 139 3.17 -19.15 3.53
CA PRO A 139 2.84 -19.40 2.13
C PRO A 139 2.63 -18.08 1.38
N VAL A 140 3.14 -18.00 0.14
CA VAL A 140 2.88 -16.89 -0.77
C VAL A 140 1.76 -17.27 -1.72
N GLU A 141 0.69 -16.48 -1.72
CA GLU A 141 -0.49 -16.75 -2.51
C GLU A 141 -0.29 -16.34 -3.97
N VAL A 142 -0.21 -17.32 -4.86
CA VAL A 142 -0.26 -17.08 -6.30
C VAL A 142 -1.72 -16.80 -6.68
N PRO A 143 -2.06 -15.58 -7.15
CA PRO A 143 -3.45 -15.25 -7.39
C PRO A 143 -4.05 -16.06 -8.54
N PHE A 144 -5.35 -16.31 -8.46
CA PHE A 144 -6.07 -16.99 -9.53
C PHE A 144 -5.97 -16.20 -10.85
N GLY A 145 -5.46 -16.84 -11.90
CA GLY A 145 -5.29 -16.24 -13.22
C GLY A 145 -3.88 -15.71 -13.50
N ALA A 146 -2.96 -15.72 -12.53
CA ALA A 146 -1.57 -15.37 -12.77
C ALA A 146 -0.92 -16.35 -13.76
N THR A 147 -0.24 -15.80 -14.77
CA THR A 147 0.44 -16.46 -15.89
C THR A 147 1.92 -16.11 -16.00
N ASN A 148 2.42 -15.22 -15.14
CA ASN A 148 3.81 -14.79 -15.11
C ASN A 148 4.20 -14.30 -13.71
N PHE A 149 3.80 -15.05 -12.69
CA PHE A 149 4.20 -14.78 -11.30
C PHE A 149 5.71 -14.98 -11.13
N ASN A 150 6.39 -14.03 -10.50
CA ASN A 150 7.84 -13.98 -10.34
C ASN A 150 8.24 -13.61 -8.91
N PHE A 151 9.44 -14.05 -8.54
CA PHE A 151 10.20 -13.56 -7.39
C PHE A 151 11.14 -12.43 -7.82
N GLU A 152 11.42 -11.51 -6.91
CA GLU A 152 12.39 -10.42 -7.07
C GLU A 152 13.08 -10.28 -5.71
N GLY A 153 14.26 -10.90 -5.55
CA GLY A 153 15.00 -10.87 -4.28
C GLY A 153 15.69 -9.52 -4.09
N GLU A 154 15.42 -8.85 -2.96
CA GLU A 154 15.82 -7.47 -2.73
C GLU A 154 16.31 -7.22 -1.29
N LEU A 155 17.19 -6.23 -1.14
CA LEU A 155 17.46 -5.60 0.13
C LEU A 155 16.27 -4.67 0.47
N ALA A 156 15.75 -4.76 1.69
CA ALA A 156 14.74 -3.84 2.19
C ALA A 156 15.37 -2.88 3.21
N LEU A 157 15.19 -1.58 3.00
CA LEU A 157 15.58 -0.52 3.93
C LEU A 157 14.44 -0.25 4.90
N ILE A 158 14.73 -0.20 6.20
CA ILE A 158 13.76 0.13 7.25
C ILE A 158 14.08 1.53 7.79
N ILE A 159 13.19 2.50 7.59
CA ILE A 159 13.40 3.88 8.04
C ILE A 159 13.22 3.96 9.56
N GLY A 160 14.20 4.52 10.27
CA GLY A 160 14.21 4.70 11.72
C GLY A 160 13.90 6.11 12.19
N ARG A 161 14.15 7.11 11.34
CA ARG A 161 13.93 8.52 11.67
C ARG A 161 13.09 9.17 10.59
N GLU A 162 12.01 9.81 11.00
CA GLU A 162 11.19 10.61 10.09
C GLU A 162 12.02 11.73 9.45
N GLY A 163 11.77 12.00 8.17
CA GLY A 163 12.44 13.07 7.46
C GLY A 163 11.81 13.36 6.11
N ARG A 164 12.03 14.59 5.65
CA ARG A 164 11.63 15.09 4.35
C ARG A 164 12.76 15.94 3.84
N HIS A 165 12.99 15.95 2.52
CA HIS A 165 14.10 16.72 1.93
C HIS A 165 15.43 16.33 2.60
N ILE A 166 15.70 15.03 2.70
CA ILE A 166 16.87 14.46 3.40
C ILE A 166 18.07 14.48 2.45
N PRO A 167 19.14 15.25 2.73
CA PRO A 167 20.32 15.24 1.88
C PRO A 167 20.95 13.85 1.82
N GLU A 168 21.53 13.46 0.69
CA GLU A 168 22.17 12.14 0.56
C GLU A 168 23.24 11.89 1.64
N SER A 169 23.98 12.94 2.05
CA SER A 169 24.97 12.87 3.12
C SER A 169 24.40 12.58 4.51
N GLU A 170 23.10 12.78 4.71
CA GLU A 170 22.39 12.54 5.98
C GLU A 170 21.42 11.36 5.87
N ALA A 171 21.23 10.79 4.69
CA ALA A 171 20.25 9.75 4.41
C ALA A 171 20.42 8.50 5.29
N MET A 172 21.66 8.09 5.52
CA MET A 172 21.96 6.92 6.35
C MET A 172 21.64 7.14 7.84
N ASP A 173 21.59 8.39 8.33
CA ASP A 173 21.15 8.69 9.69
C ASP A 173 19.64 8.48 9.89
N HIS A 174 18.89 8.37 8.79
CA HIS A 174 17.46 8.04 8.81
C HIS A 174 17.18 6.54 8.68
N LEU A 175 18.17 5.73 8.32
CA LEU A 175 18.03 4.29 8.22
C LEU A 175 18.15 3.66 9.61
N PHE A 176 17.14 2.89 10.03
CA PHE A 176 17.28 2.04 11.22
C PHE A 176 18.17 0.84 10.91
N GLY A 177 17.82 0.08 9.86
CA GLY A 177 18.50 -1.13 9.46
C GLY A 177 17.97 -1.70 8.15
N VAL A 178 18.40 -2.92 7.83
CA VAL A 178 18.06 -3.62 6.59
C VAL A 178 17.52 -5.02 6.85
N ALA A 179 16.68 -5.51 5.95
CA ALA A 179 16.16 -6.88 5.98
C ALA A 179 16.31 -7.54 4.60
N VAL A 180 16.29 -8.86 4.58
CA VAL A 180 16.12 -9.61 3.34
C VAL A 180 14.65 -9.56 2.96
N SER A 181 14.37 -9.34 1.67
CA SER A 181 13.01 -9.30 1.17
C SER A 181 12.85 -10.01 -0.17
N ASN A 182 11.63 -10.44 -0.46
CA ASN A 182 11.20 -10.81 -1.81
C ASN A 182 10.01 -9.93 -2.24
N ASP A 183 10.19 -9.17 -3.33
CA ASP A 183 9.15 -8.40 -4.00
C ASP A 183 8.42 -9.28 -5.03
N TRP A 184 7.44 -10.03 -4.57
CA TRP A 184 6.65 -10.87 -5.45
C TRP A 184 5.84 -10.03 -6.43
N SER A 185 5.87 -10.44 -7.70
CA SER A 185 5.22 -9.71 -8.76
C SER A 185 4.49 -10.61 -9.74
N GLU A 186 3.30 -10.18 -10.17
CA GLU A 186 2.72 -10.68 -11.41
C GLU A 186 3.02 -9.70 -12.54
N ASN A 187 4.18 -9.91 -13.19
CA ASN A 187 4.73 -9.06 -14.24
C ASN A 187 3.83 -8.84 -15.45
N ASP A 188 2.92 -9.77 -15.71
CA ASP A 188 1.91 -9.65 -16.74
C ASP A 188 0.90 -8.53 -16.42
N TRP A 189 0.69 -8.21 -15.13
CA TRP A 189 -0.22 -7.17 -14.66
C TRP A 189 0.46 -5.80 -14.45
N CYS A 190 1.79 -5.70 -14.55
CA CYS A 190 2.52 -4.46 -14.24
C CYS A 190 2.47 -3.35 -15.32
N GLY A 191 1.73 -3.50 -16.44
CA GLY A 191 1.61 -2.40 -17.39
C GLY A 191 0.81 -2.65 -18.67
N GLU A 192 0.45 -1.55 -19.34
CA GLU A 192 -0.28 -1.55 -20.61
C GLU A 192 0.65 -2.04 -21.74
N GLY A 193 0.17 -2.98 -22.57
CA GLY A 193 0.91 -3.47 -23.75
C GLY A 193 1.40 -4.92 -23.71
N ARG A 194 1.16 -5.66 -22.62
CA ARG A 194 1.40 -7.13 -22.56
C ARG A 194 0.19 -8.00 -22.90
N GLY A 195 -0.86 -7.41 -23.48
CA GLY A 195 -2.03 -8.14 -23.97
C GLY A 195 -2.99 -8.61 -22.88
N ILE A 196 -3.01 -7.92 -21.73
CA ILE A 196 -3.70 -8.38 -20.52
C ILE A 196 -4.78 -7.40 -20.12
N GLU A 197 -5.82 -8.00 -19.55
CA GLU A 197 -7.06 -7.40 -19.10
C GLU A 197 -6.90 -6.42 -17.91
N GLU A 198 -5.90 -6.55 -17.02
CA GLU A 198 -5.84 -5.88 -15.70
C GLU A 198 -4.55 -5.06 -15.36
N PRO A 199 -4.08 -4.10 -16.19
CA PRO A 199 -2.78 -3.45 -15.97
C PRO A 199 -2.78 -2.43 -14.81
N SER A 200 -2.05 -2.71 -13.72
CA SER A 200 -1.64 -1.72 -12.71
C SER A 200 -0.50 -2.24 -11.81
N HIS A 201 0.37 -1.34 -11.32
CA HIS A 201 1.37 -1.69 -10.30
C HIS A 201 0.72 -2.15 -8.99
N VAL A 202 -0.49 -1.67 -8.69
CA VAL A 202 -1.25 -2.09 -7.50
C VAL A 202 -1.52 -3.58 -7.54
N PHE A 203 -2.15 -4.12 -8.59
CA PHE A 203 -2.41 -5.57 -8.63
C PHE A 203 -1.17 -6.41 -8.84
N CYS A 204 -0.18 -5.87 -9.56
CA CYS A 204 0.99 -6.66 -9.86
C CYS A 204 1.92 -6.83 -8.66
N LYS A 205 1.96 -5.86 -7.73
CA LYS A 205 2.93 -5.84 -6.62
C LYS A 205 2.30 -5.70 -5.22
N ALA A 206 1.05 -5.31 -5.07
CA ALA A 206 0.45 -5.00 -3.76
C ALA A 206 -0.54 -6.06 -3.24
N GLY A 207 -0.57 -7.27 -3.82
CA GLY A 207 -1.38 -8.36 -3.30
C GLY A 207 -0.95 -8.79 -1.90
N ASP A 208 -1.88 -9.33 -1.10
CA ASP A 208 -1.52 -9.91 0.19
C ASP A 208 -0.43 -10.99 -0.01
N THR A 209 0.51 -11.10 0.92
CA THR A 209 1.73 -11.95 0.85
C THR A 209 2.80 -11.57 -0.18
N PHE A 210 2.67 -10.46 -0.91
CA PHE A 210 3.65 -10.10 -1.95
C PHE A 210 4.92 -9.41 -1.44
N ALA A 211 5.03 -9.09 -0.15
CA ALA A 211 6.22 -8.51 0.47
C ALA A 211 6.71 -9.42 1.61
N THR A 212 7.45 -10.48 1.30
CA THR A 212 7.97 -11.36 2.35
C THR A 212 9.28 -10.81 2.89
N LEU A 213 9.39 -10.73 4.22
CA LEU A 213 10.62 -10.32 4.91
C LEU A 213 11.27 -11.52 5.62
N GLY A 214 12.60 -11.54 5.65
CA GLY A 214 13.38 -12.47 6.47
C GLY A 214 13.19 -12.22 7.97
N ASP A 215 13.87 -13.00 8.80
CA ASP A 215 13.61 -13.00 10.26
C ASP A 215 14.25 -11.82 11.03
N HIS A 216 15.04 -10.98 10.37
CA HIS A 216 15.86 -9.96 11.03
C HIS A 216 15.71 -8.59 10.39
N VAL A 217 15.73 -7.55 11.23
CA VAL A 217 16.24 -6.23 10.85
C VAL A 217 17.66 -6.09 11.38
N VAL A 218 18.62 -5.81 10.50
CA VAL A 218 20.05 -5.82 10.79
C VAL A 218 20.63 -4.43 10.69
N THR A 219 21.45 -4.06 11.67
CA THR A 219 22.12 -2.74 11.74
C THR A 219 23.62 -2.91 11.81
N GLY A 220 24.38 -1.91 11.34
CA GLY A 220 25.84 -1.89 11.43
C GLY A 220 26.58 -2.64 10.32
N LEU A 221 25.88 -3.02 9.24
CA LEU A 221 26.49 -3.61 8.04
C LEU A 221 26.96 -2.52 7.06
N ASP A 222 28.05 -2.81 6.34
CA ASP A 222 28.42 -2.08 5.12
C ASP A 222 27.53 -2.59 3.97
N LEU A 223 26.75 -1.69 3.37
CA LEU A 223 25.78 -2.03 2.33
C LEU A 223 26.35 -1.93 0.91
N SER A 224 27.64 -1.59 0.76
CA SER A 224 28.23 -1.25 -0.54
C SER A 224 28.43 -2.43 -1.49
N ASP A 225 28.62 -3.65 -0.97
CA ASP A 225 28.92 -4.85 -1.77
C ASP A 225 28.44 -6.14 -1.08
N LEU A 226 27.14 -6.24 -0.79
CA LEU A 226 26.53 -7.44 -0.21
C LEU A 226 26.09 -8.39 -1.31
N GLU A 227 26.46 -9.66 -1.23
CA GLU A 227 25.97 -10.68 -2.16
C GLU A 227 24.47 -10.98 -1.93
N LEU A 228 23.68 -10.99 -3.00
CA LEU A 228 22.29 -11.45 -3.03
C LEU A 228 22.18 -12.70 -3.91
N THR A 229 21.59 -13.77 -3.37
CA THR A 229 21.30 -15.01 -4.10
C THR A 229 19.83 -15.39 -3.98
N VAL A 230 19.19 -15.65 -5.12
CA VAL A 230 17.84 -16.21 -5.17
C VAL A 230 17.89 -17.64 -5.70
N ARG A 231 17.22 -18.57 -5.02
CA ARG A 231 17.11 -19.98 -5.42
C ARG A 231 15.65 -20.36 -5.63
N LEU A 232 15.37 -21.05 -6.73
CA LEU A 232 14.09 -21.69 -7.00
C LEU A 232 14.27 -23.20 -6.86
N ASP A 233 13.59 -23.82 -5.90
CA ASP A 233 13.73 -25.23 -5.55
C ASP A 233 15.20 -25.66 -5.34
N GLY A 234 15.96 -24.81 -4.64
CA GLY A 234 17.38 -25.01 -4.36
C GLY A 234 18.33 -24.76 -5.55
N VAL A 235 17.82 -24.39 -6.72
CA VAL A 235 18.63 -24.03 -7.90
C VAL A 235 18.80 -22.52 -7.95
N VAL A 236 20.05 -22.03 -8.00
CA VAL A 236 20.34 -20.60 -8.14
C VAL A 236 19.68 -20.05 -9.40
N ALA A 237 18.72 -19.15 -9.20
CA ALA A 237 17.90 -18.55 -10.23
C ALA A 237 18.22 -17.07 -10.45
N ALA A 238 18.77 -16.36 -9.46
CA ALA A 238 19.37 -15.04 -9.63
C ALA A 238 20.52 -14.88 -8.65
N GLN A 239 21.52 -14.08 -9.02
CA GLN A 239 22.67 -13.77 -8.18
C GLN A 239 23.27 -12.43 -8.60
N GLY A 240 23.68 -11.60 -7.63
CA GLY A 240 24.34 -10.32 -7.86
C GLY A 240 24.79 -9.67 -6.55
N THR A 241 25.11 -8.39 -6.60
CA THR A 241 25.56 -7.61 -5.44
C THR A 241 24.91 -6.23 -5.38
N THR A 242 24.81 -5.65 -4.19
CA THR A 242 24.40 -4.24 -4.01
C THR A 242 25.36 -3.25 -4.67
N ALA A 243 26.63 -3.64 -4.95
CA ALA A 243 27.58 -2.81 -5.68
C ALA A 243 27.13 -2.48 -7.12
N ASP A 244 26.24 -3.30 -7.68
CA ASP A 244 25.66 -3.08 -9.01
C ASP A 244 24.44 -2.15 -8.98
N PHE A 245 24.02 -1.65 -7.82
CA PHE A 245 22.87 -0.73 -7.74
C PHE A 245 23.12 0.58 -8.50
N ARG A 246 22.12 1.03 -9.25
CA ARG A 246 22.13 2.30 -9.98
C ARG A 246 21.99 3.49 -9.04
N ASN A 247 21.22 3.31 -7.97
CA ASN A 247 21.10 4.23 -6.86
C ASN A 247 21.32 3.42 -5.59
N ASP A 248 22.29 3.81 -4.79
CA ASP A 248 22.56 3.18 -3.50
C ASP A 248 21.47 3.54 -2.46
N PRO A 249 21.48 2.92 -1.26
CA PRO A 249 20.49 3.22 -0.23
C PRO A 249 20.37 4.72 0.13
N ALA A 250 21.49 5.45 0.18
CA ALA A 250 21.48 6.87 0.52
C ALA A 250 20.78 7.71 -0.55
N ALA A 251 21.10 7.44 -1.83
CA ALA A 251 20.47 8.10 -2.97
C ALA A 251 18.97 7.78 -3.04
N LEU A 252 18.55 6.54 -2.76
CA LEU A 252 17.14 6.16 -2.74
C LEU A 252 16.34 6.90 -1.66
N ILE A 253 16.84 6.93 -0.42
CA ILE A 253 16.22 7.66 0.70
C ILE A 253 16.11 9.14 0.36
N SER A 254 17.21 9.76 -0.08
CA SER A 254 17.28 11.17 -0.48
C SER A 254 16.22 11.50 -1.55
N LYS A 255 16.24 10.77 -2.67
CA LYS A 255 15.36 11.02 -3.83
C LYS A 255 13.88 10.79 -3.51
N LEU A 256 13.53 9.78 -2.71
CA LEU A 256 12.14 9.56 -2.32
C LEU A 256 11.65 10.65 -1.35
N SER A 257 12.50 11.03 -0.39
CA SER A 257 12.19 12.03 0.64
C SER A 257 11.93 13.44 0.11
N HIS A 258 12.38 13.73 -1.12
CA HIS A 258 12.07 14.97 -1.84
C HIS A 258 10.58 15.11 -2.14
N TYR A 259 9.91 14.00 -2.48
CA TYR A 259 8.49 14.00 -2.84
C TYR A 259 7.59 13.56 -1.69
N ILE A 260 8.04 12.60 -0.88
CA ILE A 260 7.23 11.93 0.13
C ILE A 260 7.96 11.97 1.46
N THR A 261 7.35 12.54 2.50
CA THR A 261 7.89 12.48 3.87
C THR A 261 8.05 11.02 4.27
N LEU A 262 9.27 10.59 4.58
CA LEU A 262 9.55 9.25 5.07
C LEU A 262 9.25 9.20 6.56
N LYS A 263 8.47 8.21 6.98
CA LYS A 263 8.04 7.98 8.36
C LYS A 263 8.83 6.82 8.95
N ARG A 264 8.98 6.83 10.27
CA ARG A 264 9.55 5.70 11.01
C ARG A 264 8.76 4.43 10.71
N GLY A 265 9.46 3.36 10.36
CA GLY A 265 8.91 2.07 9.93
C GLY A 265 8.53 1.98 8.45
N ASP A 266 8.67 3.04 7.65
CA ASP A 266 8.55 2.90 6.19
C ASP A 266 9.59 1.90 5.67
N ILE A 267 9.17 1.10 4.68
CA ILE A 267 10.00 0.08 4.05
C ILE A 267 10.28 0.48 2.60
N ILE A 268 11.55 0.44 2.18
CA ILE A 268 11.95 0.69 0.80
C ILE A 268 12.67 -0.55 0.25
N HIS A 269 12.01 -1.25 -0.66
CA HIS A 269 12.58 -2.31 -1.49
C HIS A 269 13.52 -1.70 -2.55
N THR A 270 14.80 -2.06 -2.54
CA THR A 270 15.84 -1.33 -3.29
C THR A 270 15.99 -1.74 -4.75
N GLY A 271 15.24 -2.73 -5.22
CA GLY A 271 15.33 -3.32 -6.56
C GLY A 271 16.10 -4.64 -6.59
N THR A 272 15.64 -5.55 -7.44
CA THR A 272 16.27 -6.85 -7.69
C THR A 272 17.58 -6.77 -8.48
N VAL A 273 18.48 -7.71 -8.22
CA VAL A 273 19.72 -7.92 -8.99
C VAL A 273 19.46 -8.23 -10.47
N ALA A 274 20.42 -7.88 -11.34
CA ALA A 274 20.36 -8.14 -12.78
C ALA A 274 21.40 -9.18 -13.23
N PRO A 275 21.04 -10.20 -14.05
CA PRO A 275 19.70 -10.44 -14.58
C PRO A 275 18.74 -10.97 -13.49
N PRO A 276 17.44 -10.60 -13.55
CA PRO A 276 16.46 -11.00 -12.54
C PRO A 276 16.21 -12.51 -12.51
N GLN A 277 16.53 -13.20 -13.61
CA GLN A 277 16.59 -14.66 -13.68
C GLN A 277 17.73 -15.10 -14.61
N LEU A 278 18.45 -16.14 -14.20
CA LEU A 278 19.54 -16.76 -14.94
C LEU A 278 18.99 -17.67 -16.06
N PRO A 279 19.71 -17.80 -17.19
CA PRO A 279 19.34 -18.72 -18.26
C PRO A 279 19.08 -20.14 -17.74
N GLY A 280 17.95 -20.74 -18.15
CA GLY A 280 17.57 -22.09 -17.76
C GLY A 280 16.73 -22.21 -16.48
N THR A 281 16.56 -21.12 -15.72
CA THR A 281 15.69 -21.10 -14.53
C THR A 281 14.32 -20.47 -14.80
N ARG A 282 14.17 -19.78 -15.92
CA ARG A 282 12.92 -19.14 -16.33
C ARG A 282 11.85 -20.18 -16.68
N ARG A 283 10.85 -20.29 -15.81
CA ARG A 283 9.63 -21.09 -16.01
C ARG A 283 8.45 -20.45 -15.30
N GLN A 284 7.25 -20.90 -15.65
CA GLN A 284 6.07 -20.62 -14.84
C GLN A 284 6.29 -21.14 -13.42
N LEU A 285 6.12 -20.27 -12.43
CA LEU A 285 6.07 -20.68 -11.04
C LEU A 285 4.75 -21.40 -10.76
N TRP A 286 4.84 -22.52 -10.05
CA TRP A 286 3.74 -23.42 -9.71
C TRP A 286 3.51 -23.50 -8.21
N GLN A 287 2.37 -24.09 -7.84
CA GLN A 287 2.12 -24.46 -6.46
C GLN A 287 3.24 -25.39 -6.00
N ASP A 288 3.57 -25.29 -4.73
CA ASP A 288 4.61 -26.06 -4.04
C ASP A 288 6.06 -25.68 -4.38
N ASP A 289 6.30 -24.81 -5.38
CA ASP A 289 7.62 -24.22 -5.62
C ASP A 289 8.09 -23.47 -4.36
N VAL A 290 9.37 -23.59 -4.02
CA VAL A 290 9.99 -22.87 -2.92
C VAL A 290 10.99 -21.87 -3.48
N VAL A 291 10.89 -20.62 -3.03
CA VAL A 291 11.87 -19.59 -3.37
C VAL A 291 12.58 -19.14 -2.11
N ASP A 292 13.91 -19.21 -2.16
CA ASP A 292 14.81 -18.69 -1.15
C ASP A 292 15.48 -17.42 -1.67
N VAL A 293 15.46 -16.34 -0.89
CA VAL A 293 16.30 -15.17 -1.10
C VAL A 293 17.25 -15.07 0.08
N GLU A 294 18.55 -15.02 -0.19
CA GLU A 294 19.63 -14.93 0.78
C GLU A 294 20.45 -13.67 0.50
N ILE A 295 20.76 -12.92 1.55
CA ILE A 295 21.68 -11.77 1.49
C ILE A 295 22.77 -11.97 2.54
N GLU A 296 24.01 -11.88 2.09
CA GLU A 296 25.20 -12.01 2.93
C GLU A 296 25.11 -11.10 4.17
N GLY A 297 25.37 -11.68 5.36
CA GLY A 297 25.40 -10.95 6.61
C GLY A 297 24.03 -10.59 7.19
N ILE A 298 22.93 -10.76 6.44
CA ILE A 298 21.56 -10.45 6.89
C ILE A 298 20.80 -11.73 7.22
N GLY A 299 20.72 -12.67 6.26
CA GLY A 299 20.01 -13.94 6.44
C GLY A 299 19.28 -14.41 5.18
N ILE A 300 18.18 -15.15 5.40
CA ILE A 300 17.40 -15.79 4.35
C ILE A 300 15.90 -15.54 4.58
N VAL A 301 15.13 -15.42 3.51
CA VAL A 301 13.69 -15.56 3.49
C VAL A 301 13.33 -16.68 2.51
N SER A 302 12.52 -17.64 2.97
CA SER A 302 12.13 -18.84 2.23
C SER A 302 10.61 -18.96 2.29
N ASN A 303 9.95 -18.98 1.15
CA ASN A 303 8.49 -19.10 1.10
C ASN A 303 8.06 -20.13 0.04
N GLN A 304 7.03 -20.90 0.39
CA GLN A 304 6.39 -21.83 -0.54
C GLN A 304 5.22 -21.16 -1.24
N LEU A 305 5.10 -21.38 -2.54
CA LEU A 305 3.96 -20.89 -3.32
C LEU A 305 2.72 -21.75 -3.13
N VAL A 306 1.58 -21.12 -2.88
CA VAL A 306 0.27 -21.78 -2.79
C VAL A 306 -0.72 -21.12 -3.73
N ARG A 307 -1.64 -21.90 -4.30
CA ARG A 307 -2.80 -21.36 -5.01
C ARG A 307 -4.02 -21.46 -4.11
N VAL A 308 -4.57 -20.30 -3.74
CA VAL A 308 -5.75 -20.24 -2.88
C VAL A 308 -7.04 -20.20 -3.70
N THR A 309 -8.09 -20.82 -3.17
CA THR A 309 -9.45 -20.60 -3.64
C THR A 309 -10.01 -19.35 -2.97
N ARG A 310 -10.63 -18.46 -3.76
CA ARG A 310 -11.26 -17.24 -3.23
C ARG A 310 -12.36 -17.60 -2.23
N GLN A 311 -12.11 -17.32 -0.95
CA GLN A 311 -13.12 -17.38 0.11
C GLN A 311 -13.24 -16.00 0.73
N THR A 312 -14.46 -15.51 0.82
CA THR A 312 -14.73 -14.21 1.44
C THR A 312 -14.36 -14.26 2.92
N VAL A 313 -13.51 -13.33 3.33
CA VAL A 313 -13.17 -13.08 4.73
C VAL A 313 -13.67 -11.68 5.05
N SER A 314 -14.36 -11.53 6.18
CA SER A 314 -15.02 -10.29 6.54
C SER A 314 -14.89 -10.03 8.03
N GLY A 315 -14.59 -8.78 8.38
CA GLY A 315 -14.73 -8.27 9.73
C GLY A 315 -16.20 -8.10 10.14
N PRO A 316 -16.43 -7.55 11.35
CA PRO A 316 -17.76 -7.25 11.87
C PRO A 316 -18.58 -6.38 10.92
N ALA A 317 -19.90 -6.63 10.84
CA ALA A 317 -20.78 -5.82 10.01
C ALA A 317 -20.87 -4.38 10.53
N LEU A 318 -20.94 -3.42 9.61
CA LEU A 318 -21.26 -2.04 9.94
C LEU A 318 -22.72 -1.93 10.40
N PRO A 319 -23.03 -1.11 11.42
CA PRO A 319 -24.41 -0.80 11.75
C PRO A 319 -25.12 -0.14 10.56
N GLU A 320 -26.40 -0.42 10.33
CA GLU A 320 -27.17 0.32 9.32
C GLU A 320 -27.21 1.82 9.71
N PRO A 321 -27.00 2.74 8.75
CA PRO A 321 -27.10 4.16 9.04
C PRO A 321 -28.55 4.56 9.33
N ASP A 322 -28.77 5.32 10.41
CA ASP A 322 -30.07 5.92 10.73
C ASP A 322 -30.20 7.29 10.03
N GLY A 323 -30.40 7.25 8.71
CA GLY A 323 -30.43 8.43 7.85
C GLY A 323 -29.04 8.95 7.46
N VAL A 324 -28.98 10.20 7.00
CA VAL A 324 -27.74 10.85 6.57
C VAL A 324 -27.04 11.47 7.77
N SER A 325 -25.77 11.15 7.98
CA SER A 325 -24.94 11.67 9.06
C SER A 325 -23.59 12.13 8.53
N ALA A 326 -23.07 13.22 9.08
CA ALA A 326 -21.74 13.75 8.78
C ALA A 326 -20.80 13.48 9.96
N TYR A 327 -19.60 12.99 9.67
CA TYR A 327 -18.55 12.71 10.65
C TYR A 327 -17.33 13.57 10.33
N VAL A 328 -16.76 14.17 11.37
CA VAL A 328 -15.60 15.07 11.28
C VAL A 328 -14.55 14.68 12.31
N ARG A 329 -13.32 15.12 12.08
CA ARG A 329 -12.26 15.16 13.08
C ARG A 329 -11.94 16.63 13.33
N PHE A 330 -11.87 17.02 14.60
CA PHE A 330 -11.73 18.41 14.99
C PHE A 330 -10.75 18.56 16.16
N GLN A 331 -10.05 19.68 16.18
CA GLN A 331 -9.12 20.05 17.25
C GLN A 331 -9.81 20.97 18.24
N HIS A 332 -9.68 20.64 19.52
CA HIS A 332 -10.11 21.45 20.66
C HIS A 332 -9.01 21.47 21.74
N GLU A 333 -9.30 22.06 22.91
CA GLU A 333 -8.30 22.29 23.96
C GLU A 333 -7.61 21.00 24.46
N ASP A 334 -8.29 19.86 24.46
CA ASP A 334 -7.72 18.58 24.90
C ASP A 334 -7.02 17.80 23.76
N GLY A 335 -7.00 18.34 22.54
CA GLY A 335 -6.39 17.72 21.36
C GLY A 335 -7.40 17.40 20.27
N TRP A 336 -7.09 16.37 19.47
CA TRP A 336 -7.94 15.92 18.37
C TRP A 336 -9.02 14.95 18.85
N SER A 337 -10.23 15.09 18.31
CA SER A 337 -11.34 14.17 18.56
C SER A 337 -12.18 13.97 17.30
N PHE A 338 -12.95 12.89 17.28
CA PHE A 338 -13.95 12.65 16.25
C PHE A 338 -15.32 13.11 16.72
N GLY A 339 -16.19 13.46 15.79
CA GLY A 339 -17.54 13.92 16.13
C GLY A 339 -18.55 13.75 15.01
N MET A 340 -19.83 13.74 15.39
CA MET A 340 -20.95 13.82 14.46
C MET A 340 -21.36 15.29 14.28
N LEU A 341 -21.32 15.78 13.04
CA LEU A 341 -21.71 17.13 12.68
C LEU A 341 -23.20 17.20 12.33
N ASN A 342 -23.93 18.13 12.96
CA ASN A 342 -25.33 18.42 12.67
C ASN A 342 -25.56 19.94 12.68
N GLY A 343 -25.67 20.53 11.48
CA GLY A 343 -25.64 21.99 11.33
C GLY A 343 -24.30 22.52 11.82
N ASP A 344 -24.33 23.46 12.77
CA ASP A 344 -23.13 24.08 13.36
C ASP A 344 -22.76 23.45 14.71
N GLN A 345 -23.26 22.25 15.03
CA GLN A 345 -22.94 21.52 16.27
C GLN A 345 -22.21 20.22 15.98
N ILE A 346 -21.16 19.94 16.76
CA ILE A 346 -20.42 18.69 16.73
C ILE A 346 -20.64 17.94 18.05
N THR A 347 -21.25 16.75 17.99
CA THR A 347 -21.31 15.83 19.13
C THR A 347 -20.07 14.95 19.12
N GLU A 348 -19.24 15.06 20.15
CA GLU A 348 -17.99 14.32 20.24
C GLU A 348 -18.21 12.81 20.44
N LEU A 349 -17.33 12.01 19.84
CA LEU A 349 -17.26 10.56 19.95
C LEU A 349 -16.04 10.12 20.77
N ASP A 350 -16.17 9.00 21.49
CA ASP A 350 -15.10 8.40 22.31
C ASP A 350 -14.03 7.61 21.51
N GLY A 351 -14.11 7.63 20.18
CA GLY A 351 -13.17 6.94 19.29
C GLY A 351 -13.42 7.25 17.80
N ASP A 352 -12.62 6.63 16.94
CA ASP A 352 -12.77 6.73 15.49
C ASP A 352 -14.06 6.01 15.03
N PRO A 353 -15.04 6.71 14.45
CA PRO A 353 -16.28 6.10 13.98
C PRO A 353 -16.08 5.09 12.84
N VAL A 354 -15.02 5.23 12.04
CA VAL A 354 -14.69 4.34 10.93
C VAL A 354 -14.15 3.01 11.42
N ALA A 355 -13.39 3.00 12.52
CA ALA A 355 -12.92 1.79 13.18
C ALA A 355 -14.05 0.99 13.87
N GLY A 356 -15.21 1.62 14.06
CA GLY A 356 -16.41 1.01 14.64
C GLY A 356 -16.50 1.14 16.17
N GLY A 357 -17.72 1.09 16.69
CA GLY A 357 -17.98 1.07 18.14
C GLY A 357 -17.94 2.42 18.85
N ALA A 358 -17.60 3.51 18.15
CA ALA A 358 -17.58 4.86 18.72
C ALA A 358 -18.98 5.31 19.18
N ALA A 359 -19.06 5.87 20.38
CA ALA A 359 -20.28 6.35 21.00
C ALA A 359 -20.17 7.84 21.39
N PRO A 360 -21.28 8.59 21.41
CA PRO A 360 -21.29 9.96 21.89
C PRO A 360 -20.79 10.08 23.33
N THR A 361 -19.84 10.99 23.58
CA THR A 361 -19.34 11.28 24.94
C THR A 361 -20.32 12.12 25.75
N GLY A 362 -21.26 12.78 25.07
CA GLY A 362 -22.17 13.78 25.62
C GLY A 362 -21.62 15.21 25.60
N ARG A 363 -20.35 15.42 25.19
CA ARG A 363 -19.81 16.75 24.90
C ARG A 363 -20.27 17.23 23.52
N SER A 364 -20.49 18.54 23.42
CA SER A 364 -20.87 19.20 22.17
C SER A 364 -20.02 20.45 21.99
N PHE A 365 -19.68 20.74 20.74
CA PHE A 365 -18.87 21.89 20.35
C PHE A 365 -19.59 22.67 19.24
N ASP A 366 -19.52 23.99 19.30
CA ASP A 366 -19.89 24.86 18.18
C ASP A 366 -18.82 24.72 17.08
N LEU A 367 -19.23 24.55 15.82
CA LEU A 367 -18.31 24.43 14.68
C LEU A 367 -17.39 25.66 14.57
N SER A 368 -17.86 26.84 14.97
CA SER A 368 -17.07 28.09 14.97
C SER A 368 -15.93 28.12 15.97
N ASP A 369 -15.94 27.22 16.96
CA ASP A 369 -15.03 27.24 18.11
C ASP A 369 -13.93 26.18 17.99
N VAL A 370 -13.93 25.40 16.90
CA VAL A 370 -12.98 24.31 16.64
C VAL A 370 -12.40 24.41 15.24
N GLU A 371 -11.26 23.75 15.04
CA GLU A 371 -10.64 23.59 13.72
C GLU A 371 -10.93 22.19 13.20
N LEU A 372 -11.46 22.08 11.98
CA LEU A 372 -11.62 20.78 11.31
C LEU A 372 -10.31 20.39 10.63
N GLY A 373 -10.00 19.10 10.64
CA GLY A 373 -8.92 18.52 9.84
C GLY A 373 -9.43 17.42 8.92
N LEU A 374 -8.50 16.56 8.48
CA LEU A 374 -8.86 15.33 7.78
C LEU A 374 -9.85 14.51 8.62
N PRO A 375 -10.96 14.02 8.05
CA PRO A 375 -12.00 13.30 8.80
C PRO A 375 -11.59 11.85 9.15
N VAL A 376 -10.32 11.53 8.92
CA VAL A 376 -9.64 10.29 9.29
C VAL A 376 -8.37 10.67 10.03
N ASP A 377 -7.83 9.77 10.86
CA ASP A 377 -6.55 10.04 11.52
C ASP A 377 -5.37 9.92 10.54
N PRO A 378 -4.65 11.03 10.22
CA PRO A 378 -3.51 10.98 9.29
C PRO A 378 -2.32 10.19 9.83
N GLU A 379 -2.21 10.06 11.15
CA GLU A 379 -1.12 9.33 11.81
C GLU A 379 -1.40 7.83 11.91
N GLN A 380 -2.59 7.35 11.50
CA GLN A 380 -2.90 5.94 11.50
C GLN A 380 -2.00 5.20 10.47
N PRO A 381 -1.14 4.27 10.93
CA PRO A 381 -0.25 3.53 10.05
C PRO A 381 -1.03 2.58 9.13
N GLY A 382 -0.42 2.24 8.00
CA GLY A 382 -0.91 1.22 7.08
C GLY A 382 -2.18 1.55 6.31
N ARG A 383 -2.71 2.78 6.42
CA ARG A 383 -3.87 3.25 5.64
C ARG A 383 -3.55 3.22 4.15
N LYS A 384 -4.31 2.46 3.38
CA LYS A 384 -4.18 2.46 1.91
C LYS A 384 -4.97 3.63 1.33
N VAL A 385 -4.32 4.39 0.45
CA VAL A 385 -4.97 5.41 -0.37
C VAL A 385 -4.87 4.96 -1.84
N LEU A 386 -5.99 4.47 -2.36
CA LEU A 386 -6.09 3.84 -3.67
C LEU A 386 -6.93 4.71 -4.60
N ALA A 387 -6.60 4.73 -5.88
CA ALA A 387 -7.30 5.57 -6.84
C ALA A 387 -7.52 4.88 -8.19
N ALA A 388 -8.75 5.01 -8.71
CA ALA A 388 -9.17 4.42 -9.97
C ALA A 388 -8.94 5.40 -11.13
N ALA A 389 -8.06 5.06 -12.05
CA ALA A 389 -7.75 5.91 -13.19
C ALA A 389 -8.85 5.86 -14.27
N ALA A 390 -9.29 7.04 -14.72
CA ALA A 390 -10.08 7.23 -15.93
C ALA A 390 -11.45 6.50 -15.91
N ASN A 391 -12.10 6.48 -14.76
CA ASN A 391 -13.31 5.72 -14.47
C ASN A 391 -14.63 6.44 -14.80
N TYR A 392 -14.59 7.52 -15.57
CA TYR A 392 -15.77 8.28 -16.02
C TYR A 392 -15.85 8.32 -17.55
N HIS A 393 -17.07 8.33 -18.08
CA HIS A 393 -17.29 8.52 -19.50
C HIS A 393 -16.85 9.93 -19.95
N PRO A 394 -16.19 10.06 -21.12
CA PRO A 394 -15.82 11.38 -21.63
C PRO A 394 -17.05 12.21 -21.99
N ILE A 395 -16.98 13.54 -21.82
CA ILE A 395 -18.07 14.48 -22.15
C ILE A 395 -18.46 14.37 -23.63
N ASP A 396 -17.47 14.42 -24.53
CA ASP A 396 -17.66 14.45 -25.98
C ASP A 396 -16.94 13.28 -26.67
N GLY A 397 -17.27 12.05 -26.30
CA GLY A 397 -16.60 10.87 -26.86
C GLY A 397 -17.45 9.62 -26.86
N MET A 398 -16.91 8.57 -27.49
CA MET A 398 -17.50 7.24 -27.39
C MET A 398 -17.45 6.76 -25.93
N PRO A 399 -18.48 6.03 -25.46
CA PRO A 399 -18.45 5.41 -24.15
C PRO A 399 -17.17 4.58 -23.97
N ARG A 400 -16.33 5.01 -23.04
CA ARG A 400 -15.12 4.28 -22.68
C ARG A 400 -15.50 2.92 -22.10
N GLN A 401 -14.83 1.87 -22.54
CA GLN A 401 -14.93 0.53 -21.97
C GLN A 401 -13.73 0.31 -21.05
N VAL A 402 -13.98 0.17 -19.75
CA VAL A 402 -12.98 -0.15 -18.74
C VAL A 402 -13.47 -1.40 -18.00
N PRO A 403 -13.41 -2.59 -18.63
CA PRO A 403 -13.94 -3.83 -18.03
C PRO A 403 -13.24 -4.19 -16.71
N HIS A 404 -12.00 -3.70 -16.57
CA HIS A 404 -11.11 -3.88 -15.44
C HIS A 404 -10.62 -2.51 -15.00
N PRO A 405 -10.96 -2.05 -13.78
CA PRO A 405 -10.52 -0.74 -13.33
C PRO A 405 -8.99 -0.69 -13.23
N ARG A 406 -8.40 0.44 -13.63
CA ARG A 406 -6.95 0.69 -13.53
C ARG A 406 -6.67 1.40 -12.22
N TRP A 407 -5.62 1.00 -11.52
CA TRP A 407 -5.33 1.49 -10.17
C TRP A 407 -3.95 2.08 -10.03
N PHE A 408 -3.82 3.00 -9.10
CA PHE A 408 -2.54 3.47 -8.57
C PHE A 408 -2.68 3.76 -7.07
N ASN A 409 -1.53 3.82 -6.41
CA ASN A 409 -1.45 4.20 -5.01
C ASN A 409 -1.15 5.70 -4.90
N LYS A 410 -1.71 6.32 -3.87
CA LYS A 410 -1.23 7.58 -3.31
C LYS A 410 -0.58 7.27 -1.96
N ALA A 411 0.31 8.14 -1.48
CA ALA A 411 0.87 7.98 -0.14
C ALA A 411 -0.11 8.55 0.89
N SER A 412 -0.19 7.94 2.08
CA SER A 412 -0.99 8.47 3.20
C SER A 412 -0.52 9.86 3.66
N SER A 413 0.78 10.15 3.62
CA SER A 413 1.31 11.52 3.83
C SER A 413 0.92 12.52 2.75
N GLY A 414 0.39 12.03 1.63
CA GLY A 414 -0.20 12.84 0.57
C GLY A 414 -1.50 13.52 0.99
N LEU A 415 -2.17 13.06 2.05
CA LEU A 415 -3.45 13.59 2.48
C LEU A 415 -3.36 15.07 2.84
N SER A 416 -4.27 15.86 2.28
CA SER A 416 -4.44 17.29 2.56
C SER A 416 -5.92 17.59 2.78
N ALA A 417 -6.22 18.36 3.81
CA ALA A 417 -7.56 18.76 4.21
C ALA A 417 -8.10 19.91 3.33
N ASP A 418 -9.37 20.26 3.54
CA ASP A 418 -9.92 21.53 3.06
C ASP A 418 -9.24 22.70 3.79
N GLY A 419 -8.82 23.72 3.02
CA GLY A 419 -8.03 24.86 3.49
C GLY A 419 -6.52 24.64 3.49
N ASP A 420 -6.03 23.42 3.25
CA ASP A 420 -4.60 23.14 3.18
C ASP A 420 -3.96 23.67 1.88
N THR A 421 -2.65 23.89 1.95
CA THR A 421 -1.84 24.21 0.77
C THR A 421 -1.38 22.94 0.05
N VAL A 422 -1.24 23.04 -1.27
CA VAL A 422 -0.76 21.96 -2.13
C VAL A 422 0.59 22.35 -2.71
N GLN A 423 1.61 21.54 -2.45
CA GLN A 423 2.98 21.84 -2.83
C GLN A 423 3.24 21.46 -4.29
N ARG A 424 3.69 22.44 -5.08
CA ARG A 424 4.08 22.28 -6.47
C ARG A 424 5.61 22.18 -6.59
N PRO A 425 6.18 21.02 -6.91
CA PRO A 425 7.60 20.89 -7.25
C PRO A 425 7.99 21.83 -8.40
N PRO A 426 9.17 22.46 -8.38
CA PRO A 426 9.60 23.36 -9.46
C PRO A 426 9.73 22.66 -10.81
N GLU A 427 9.99 21.36 -10.83
CA GLU A 427 10.19 20.53 -12.02
C GLU A 427 8.89 20.02 -12.68
N VAL A 428 7.71 20.27 -12.10
CA VAL A 428 6.44 19.87 -12.74
C VAL A 428 6.19 20.67 -14.02
N GLU A 429 5.73 19.97 -15.05
CA GLU A 429 5.37 20.48 -16.36
C GLU A 429 3.85 20.59 -16.52
N MET A 430 3.09 19.65 -15.93
CA MET A 430 1.64 19.58 -16.05
C MET A 430 0.97 19.03 -14.76
N MET A 431 0.98 19.84 -13.70
CA MET A 431 0.19 19.62 -12.49
C MET A 431 -1.28 19.99 -12.67
N ILE A 432 -2.19 19.02 -12.61
CA ILE A 432 -3.66 19.21 -12.67
C ILE A 432 -4.34 18.82 -11.35
N PRO A 433 -5.48 19.46 -11.01
CA PRO A 433 -6.43 18.94 -10.04
C PRO A 433 -7.40 17.94 -10.69
N GLU A 434 -7.89 17.01 -9.89
CA GLU A 434 -8.83 15.97 -10.33
C GLU A 434 -9.90 15.76 -9.26
N GLY A 435 -11.06 16.41 -9.41
CA GLY A 435 -12.17 16.30 -8.47
C GLY A 435 -12.85 14.92 -8.53
N GLU A 436 -12.98 14.27 -7.37
CA GLU A 436 -13.43 12.88 -7.24
C GLU A 436 -14.42 12.66 -6.07
N LEU A 437 -15.21 11.58 -6.17
CA LEU A 437 -15.86 10.96 -5.01
C LEU A 437 -14.85 10.00 -4.37
N VAL A 438 -14.69 10.08 -3.05
CA VAL A 438 -13.86 9.16 -2.25
C VAL A 438 -14.74 8.26 -1.42
N LEU A 439 -14.50 6.94 -1.50
CA LEU A 439 -15.12 5.97 -0.60
C LEU A 439 -14.22 5.77 0.63
N VAL A 440 -14.82 5.69 1.81
CA VAL A 440 -14.12 5.33 3.05
C VAL A 440 -14.56 3.94 3.45
N ILE A 441 -13.62 2.99 3.49
CA ILE A 441 -13.90 1.63 3.95
C ILE A 441 -14.12 1.65 5.46
N GLY A 442 -15.18 0.99 5.94
CA GLY A 442 -15.49 0.83 7.38
C GLY A 442 -15.47 -0.59 7.88
N ARG A 443 -15.34 -1.56 6.97
CA ARG A 443 -15.36 -2.98 7.29
C ARG A 443 -14.16 -3.65 6.67
N GLU A 444 -13.46 -4.44 7.47
CA GLU A 444 -12.39 -5.27 6.94
C GLU A 444 -12.96 -6.34 6.00
N GLY A 445 -12.31 -6.58 4.88
CA GLY A 445 -12.65 -7.74 4.06
C GLY A 445 -11.74 -8.03 2.88
N ARG A 446 -11.79 -9.28 2.45
CA ARG A 446 -11.08 -9.83 1.30
C ARG A 446 -11.99 -10.77 0.53
N HIS A 447 -11.79 -10.83 -0.79
CA HIS A 447 -12.59 -11.60 -1.73
C HIS A 447 -14.09 -11.32 -1.61
N ILE A 448 -14.43 -10.04 -1.52
CA ILE A 448 -15.78 -9.54 -1.29
C ILE A 448 -16.61 -9.70 -2.58
N PRO A 449 -17.77 -10.38 -2.53
CA PRO A 449 -18.70 -10.44 -3.65
C PRO A 449 -19.24 -9.05 -4.01
N GLU A 450 -19.40 -8.76 -5.30
CA GLU A 450 -19.85 -7.43 -5.77
C GLU A 450 -21.22 -7.02 -5.19
N ASN A 451 -22.11 -7.96 -4.95
CA ASN A 451 -23.43 -7.72 -4.36
C ASN A 451 -23.41 -7.40 -2.85
N GLU A 452 -22.27 -7.60 -2.16
CA GLU A 452 -22.08 -7.30 -0.74
C GLU A 452 -21.14 -6.10 -0.53
N ALA A 453 -20.48 -5.64 -1.59
CA ALA A 453 -19.38 -4.70 -1.50
C ALA A 453 -19.76 -3.32 -0.93
N LEU A 454 -21.02 -2.90 -1.07
CA LEU A 454 -21.49 -1.64 -0.48
C LEU A 454 -21.55 -1.70 1.06
N ASP A 455 -21.72 -2.88 1.64
CA ASP A 455 -21.79 -3.10 3.10
C ASP A 455 -20.43 -2.90 3.79
N TYR A 456 -19.37 -2.66 3.00
CA TYR A 456 -18.02 -2.41 3.48
C TYR A 456 -17.65 -0.93 3.46
N ILE A 457 -18.48 -0.08 2.86
CA ILE A 457 -18.26 1.36 2.77
C ILE A 457 -18.88 2.01 4.00
N PHE A 458 -18.06 2.67 4.83
CA PHE A 458 -18.54 3.47 5.95
C PHE A 458 -19.33 4.67 5.46
N GLY A 459 -18.76 5.40 4.50
CA GLY A 459 -19.32 6.63 3.96
C GLY A 459 -18.49 7.14 2.78
N VAL A 460 -18.79 8.35 2.35
CA VAL A 460 -18.12 9.01 1.22
C VAL A 460 -17.68 10.43 1.58
N ALA A 461 -16.66 10.92 0.90
CA ALA A 461 -16.14 12.28 1.03
C ALA A 461 -15.84 12.87 -0.35
N ALA A 462 -15.70 14.19 -0.41
CA ALA A 462 -15.10 14.86 -1.56
C ALA A 462 -13.60 14.55 -1.62
N GLY A 463 -13.01 14.51 -2.81
CA GLY A 463 -11.56 14.39 -2.97
C GLY A 463 -11.00 15.17 -4.15
N ASN A 464 -9.70 15.46 -4.08
CA ASN A 464 -8.91 16.07 -5.15
C ASN A 464 -7.62 15.27 -5.39
N ASP A 465 -7.56 14.54 -6.50
CA ASP A 465 -6.42 13.70 -6.88
C ASP A 465 -5.39 14.48 -7.73
N TRP A 466 -4.55 15.26 -7.07
CA TRP A 466 -3.52 16.04 -7.76
C TRP A 466 -2.55 15.13 -8.51
N THR A 467 -2.22 15.57 -9.73
CA THR A 467 -1.49 14.74 -10.67
C THR A 467 -0.48 15.54 -11.45
N GLU A 468 0.75 15.05 -11.52
CA GLU A 468 1.66 15.42 -12.62
C GLU A 468 1.39 14.52 -13.82
N LEU A 469 0.59 15.02 -14.75
CA LEU A 469 0.19 14.29 -15.94
C LEU A 469 1.37 13.98 -16.87
N SER A 470 2.37 14.86 -16.97
CA SER A 470 3.52 14.68 -17.85
C SER A 470 4.38 13.46 -17.44
N TRP A 471 4.53 13.25 -16.13
CA TRP A 471 5.32 12.14 -15.58
C TRP A 471 4.58 10.81 -15.74
N VAL A 472 3.27 10.81 -15.46
CA VAL A 472 2.43 9.61 -15.52
C VAL A 472 2.16 9.16 -16.97
N ALA A 473 1.99 10.10 -17.90
CA ALA A 473 1.72 9.78 -19.32
C ALA A 473 2.98 9.37 -20.11
N SER A 474 4.16 9.47 -19.51
CA SER A 474 5.41 9.12 -20.18
C SER A 474 5.64 7.61 -20.19
N ASP A 475 5.38 6.96 -21.32
CA ASP A 475 5.66 5.52 -21.48
C ASP A 475 7.18 5.23 -21.53
N ARG A 476 7.98 6.21 -21.97
CA ARG A 476 9.46 6.19 -22.12
C ARG A 476 10.10 7.59 -22.08
N GLY A 477 9.53 8.53 -21.33
CA GLY A 477 10.02 9.92 -21.26
C GLY A 477 11.17 10.14 -20.26
N VAL A 478 11.57 11.40 -20.09
CA VAL A 478 12.74 11.82 -19.29
C VAL A 478 12.62 11.45 -17.80
N ARG A 479 11.40 11.24 -17.26
CA ARG A 479 11.15 10.83 -15.87
C ARG A 479 9.95 9.87 -15.74
N PRO A 480 10.14 8.53 -15.67
CA PRO A 480 9.05 7.57 -15.45
C PRO A 480 8.60 7.55 -13.96
N LEU A 481 8.13 8.69 -13.47
CA LEU A 481 7.82 8.95 -12.06
C LEU A 481 6.33 8.69 -11.75
N LYS A 482 5.83 7.47 -12.01
CA LYS A 482 4.39 7.15 -11.88
C LYS A 482 3.87 7.27 -10.44
N LEU A 483 4.61 6.77 -9.46
CA LEU A 483 4.19 6.88 -8.05
C LEU A 483 4.24 8.33 -7.59
N VAL A 484 5.40 9.00 -7.66
CA VAL A 484 5.52 10.37 -7.12
C VAL A 484 4.67 11.39 -7.87
N GLY A 485 4.37 11.17 -9.16
CA GLY A 485 3.40 11.96 -9.93
C GLY A 485 1.95 11.86 -9.44
N LYS A 486 1.65 10.98 -8.48
CA LYS A 486 0.34 10.81 -7.83
C LYS A 486 0.42 10.78 -6.30
N ALA A 487 1.59 10.54 -5.71
CA ALA A 487 1.76 10.24 -4.29
C ALA A 487 2.62 11.25 -3.52
N THR A 488 3.06 12.34 -4.16
CA THR A 488 3.76 13.45 -3.48
C THR A 488 2.93 13.95 -2.29
N ASP A 489 3.59 14.39 -1.21
CA ASP A 489 2.92 15.00 -0.06
C ASP A 489 1.96 16.11 -0.51
N THR A 490 0.83 16.27 0.19
CA THR A 490 -0.28 17.21 -0.12
C THR A 490 -1.11 16.91 -1.39
N TRP A 491 -0.79 15.89 -2.18
CA TRP A 491 -1.47 15.63 -3.46
C TRP A 491 -2.73 14.77 -3.36
N ALA A 492 -3.15 14.37 -2.16
CA ALA A 492 -4.36 13.59 -1.90
C ALA A 492 -5.39 14.43 -1.13
N GLY A 493 -6.02 15.39 -1.81
CA GLY A 493 -7.04 16.23 -1.19
C GLY A 493 -8.23 15.40 -0.72
N LEU A 494 -8.68 15.61 0.51
CA LEU A 494 -9.83 14.95 1.12
C LEU A 494 -10.63 15.99 1.90
N GLY A 495 -11.94 16.09 1.64
CA GLY A 495 -12.79 17.02 2.37
C GLY A 495 -12.86 16.69 3.86
N ASN A 496 -13.14 17.70 4.70
CA ASN A 496 -13.11 17.59 6.16
C ASN A 496 -14.26 16.77 6.78
N THR A 497 -15.09 16.13 5.95
CA THR A 497 -16.29 15.42 6.38
C THR A 497 -16.45 14.10 5.65
N ILE A 498 -16.76 13.03 6.39
CA ILE A 498 -17.27 11.78 5.84
C ILE A 498 -18.79 11.75 6.01
N VAL A 499 -19.51 11.63 4.90
CA VAL A 499 -20.97 11.54 4.89
C VAL A 499 -21.39 10.09 4.72
N ARG A 500 -22.21 9.61 5.66
CA ARG A 500 -22.73 8.25 5.72
C ARG A 500 -24.23 8.24 5.50
N GLY A 501 -24.75 7.22 4.82
CA GLY A 501 -26.17 7.06 4.50
C GLY A 501 -26.67 7.90 3.31
N LEU A 502 -25.79 8.68 2.67
CA LEU A 502 -26.11 9.46 1.47
C LEU A 502 -26.24 8.57 0.23
N ASP A 503 -27.23 8.83 -0.61
CA ASP A 503 -27.27 8.26 -1.97
C ASP A 503 -26.28 9.00 -2.87
N TYR A 504 -25.13 8.37 -3.12
CA TYR A 504 -24.07 8.89 -4.00
C TYR A 504 -24.14 8.32 -5.42
N SER A 505 -25.31 7.86 -5.87
CA SER A 505 -25.47 7.31 -7.22
C SER A 505 -25.42 8.36 -8.33
N ASP A 506 -25.76 9.61 -8.01
CA ASP A 506 -25.91 10.68 -9.00
C ASP A 506 -25.67 12.09 -8.43
N LEU A 507 -24.58 12.25 -7.69
CA LEU A 507 -24.06 13.55 -7.23
C LEU A 507 -23.32 14.30 -8.33
N GLU A 508 -23.52 15.61 -8.40
CA GLU A 508 -22.69 16.55 -9.16
C GLU A 508 -21.35 16.82 -8.46
N ILE A 509 -20.26 16.85 -9.23
CA ILE A 509 -18.93 17.28 -8.77
C ILE A 509 -18.38 18.26 -9.81
N SER A 510 -17.88 19.40 -9.34
CA SER A 510 -17.26 20.42 -10.18
C SER A 510 -15.91 20.85 -9.60
N VAL A 511 -14.99 21.24 -10.49
CA VAL A 511 -13.69 21.80 -10.14
C VAL A 511 -13.61 23.22 -10.69
N ARG A 512 -13.23 24.19 -9.86
CA ARG A 512 -12.95 25.57 -10.25
C ARG A 512 -11.50 25.94 -9.95
N VAL A 513 -10.93 26.81 -10.76
CA VAL A 513 -9.61 27.39 -10.56
C VAL A 513 -9.76 28.91 -10.57
N ASN A 514 -9.45 29.56 -9.45
CA ASN A 514 -9.65 31.00 -9.24
C ASN A 514 -11.10 31.45 -9.57
N GLY A 515 -12.08 30.63 -9.18
CA GLY A 515 -13.50 30.86 -9.45
C GLY A 515 -13.98 30.50 -10.87
N GLU A 516 -13.08 30.13 -11.80
CA GLU A 516 -13.45 29.73 -13.15
C GLU A 516 -13.64 28.20 -13.26
N LEU A 517 -14.73 27.75 -13.88
CA LEU A 517 -15.03 26.33 -14.05
C LEU A 517 -13.98 25.62 -14.94
N LEU A 518 -13.37 24.56 -14.43
CA LEU A 518 -12.43 23.70 -15.13
C LEU A 518 -13.10 22.42 -15.64
N SER A 519 -13.85 21.75 -14.76
CA SER A 519 -14.61 20.54 -15.09
C SER A 519 -15.86 20.43 -14.24
N GLU A 520 -16.87 19.74 -14.77
CA GLU A 520 -18.08 19.35 -14.07
C GLU A 520 -18.55 17.98 -14.58
N GLY A 521 -19.21 17.22 -13.73
CA GLY A 521 -19.73 15.91 -14.09
C GLY A 521 -20.59 15.32 -12.99
N ARG A 522 -21.11 14.11 -13.22
CA ARG A 522 -21.97 13.41 -12.26
C ARG A 522 -21.51 11.99 -12.03
N THR A 523 -21.58 11.53 -10.79
CA THR A 523 -21.23 10.17 -10.35
C THR A 523 -22.02 9.06 -11.04
N SER A 524 -23.18 9.36 -11.65
CA SER A 524 -23.97 8.45 -12.48
C SER A 524 -23.28 8.05 -13.78
N THR A 525 -22.29 8.83 -14.23
CA THR A 525 -21.48 8.56 -15.44
C THR A 525 -20.24 7.70 -15.19
N MET A 526 -20.06 7.25 -13.93
CA MET A 526 -18.98 6.38 -13.51
C MET A 526 -19.11 4.99 -14.17
N ILE A 527 -18.01 4.51 -14.75
CA ILE A 527 -17.94 3.26 -15.53
C ILE A 527 -17.97 2.05 -14.59
N ASN A 528 -17.03 1.97 -13.65
CA ASN A 528 -17.01 0.97 -12.60
C ASN A 528 -17.57 1.58 -11.31
N ARG A 529 -18.78 1.19 -10.95
CA ARG A 529 -19.51 1.68 -9.77
C ARG A 529 -18.80 1.26 -8.46
N PRO A 530 -19.09 1.92 -7.32
CA PRO A 530 -18.42 1.65 -6.03
C PRO A 530 -18.38 0.17 -5.61
N ALA A 531 -19.48 -0.56 -5.78
CA ALA A 531 -19.53 -2.00 -5.51
C ALA A 531 -18.49 -2.80 -6.32
N ARG A 532 -18.36 -2.48 -7.61
CA ARG A 532 -17.37 -3.09 -8.50
C ARG A 532 -15.96 -2.75 -8.05
N LEU A 533 -15.67 -1.50 -7.72
CA LEU A 533 -14.34 -1.05 -7.29
C LEU A 533 -13.87 -1.79 -6.03
N VAL A 534 -14.70 -1.81 -4.98
CA VAL A 534 -14.42 -2.48 -3.70
C VAL A 534 -14.24 -3.98 -3.90
N SER A 535 -15.20 -4.64 -4.58
CA SER A 535 -15.10 -6.08 -4.87
C SER A 535 -13.83 -6.41 -5.64
N TYR A 536 -13.49 -5.60 -6.64
CA TYR A 536 -12.33 -5.83 -7.48
C TYR A 536 -11.01 -5.71 -6.71
N LEU A 537 -10.80 -4.64 -5.94
CA LEU A 537 -9.61 -4.48 -5.09
C LEU A 537 -9.45 -5.66 -4.11
N SER A 538 -10.56 -6.04 -3.48
CA SER A 538 -10.58 -7.11 -2.49
C SER A 538 -10.19 -8.49 -3.05
N ARG A 539 -10.12 -8.67 -4.37
CA ARG A 539 -9.65 -9.92 -4.98
C ARG A 539 -8.19 -10.21 -4.70
N TYR A 540 -7.39 -9.16 -4.47
CA TYR A 540 -5.93 -9.26 -4.39
C TYR A 540 -5.39 -8.82 -3.04
N MET A 541 -6.05 -7.86 -2.38
CA MET A 541 -5.62 -7.33 -1.09
C MET A 541 -6.76 -7.27 -0.08
N THR A 542 -6.43 -7.33 1.19
CA THR A 542 -7.37 -7.07 2.28
C THR A 542 -7.62 -5.57 2.41
N LEU A 543 -8.89 -5.17 2.35
CA LEU A 543 -9.33 -3.81 2.67
C LEU A 543 -9.56 -3.71 4.18
N LYS A 544 -9.09 -2.64 4.80
CA LYS A 544 -9.21 -2.36 6.25
C LYS A 544 -10.06 -1.11 6.48
N PRO A 545 -10.73 -0.99 7.64
CA PRO A 545 -11.40 0.26 8.02
C PRO A 545 -10.42 1.44 7.97
N GLY A 546 -10.86 2.53 7.35
CA GLY A 546 -10.06 3.73 7.11
C GLY A 546 -9.39 3.78 5.75
N ASP A 547 -9.30 2.69 4.99
CA ASP A 547 -8.78 2.75 3.62
C ASP A 547 -9.64 3.68 2.74
N LEU A 548 -8.98 4.42 1.86
CA LEU A 548 -9.58 5.42 0.99
C LEU A 548 -9.53 4.97 -0.47
N ILE A 549 -10.66 5.11 -1.18
CA ILE A 549 -10.78 4.76 -2.60
C ILE A 549 -11.29 5.98 -3.37
N TYR A 550 -10.38 6.64 -4.07
CA TYR A 550 -10.64 7.68 -5.07
C TYR A 550 -11.21 7.01 -6.32
N THR A 551 -12.43 7.39 -6.70
CA THR A 551 -13.24 6.62 -7.66
C THR A 551 -13.03 7.01 -9.12
N GLY A 552 -12.19 8.00 -9.38
CA GLY A 552 -11.85 8.57 -10.68
C GLY A 552 -12.32 10.02 -10.85
N ALA A 553 -11.53 10.76 -11.63
CA ALA A 553 -11.75 12.16 -11.89
C ALA A 553 -12.93 12.44 -12.83
N MET A 554 -13.66 13.52 -12.55
CA MET A 554 -14.58 14.10 -13.52
C MET A 554 -13.82 14.50 -14.80
N PRO A 555 -14.34 14.18 -15.99
CA PRO A 555 -13.66 14.46 -17.24
C PRO A 555 -13.54 15.98 -17.47
N VAL A 556 -12.36 16.43 -17.86
CA VAL A 556 -12.13 17.81 -18.32
C VAL A 556 -12.44 17.89 -19.81
N ALA A 557 -13.20 18.91 -20.24
CA ALA A 557 -13.52 19.11 -21.65
C ALA A 557 -12.25 19.35 -22.50
N PRO A 558 -12.23 18.96 -23.79
CA PRO A 558 -11.09 19.19 -24.66
C PRO A 558 -10.66 20.66 -24.68
N GLY A 559 -9.37 20.93 -24.44
CA GLY A 559 -8.81 22.28 -24.43
C GLY A 559 -8.99 23.06 -23.13
N MET A 560 -9.73 22.54 -22.15
CA MET A 560 -9.93 23.19 -20.84
C MET A 560 -8.84 22.83 -19.82
N ARG A 561 -8.03 21.79 -20.06
CA ARG A 561 -6.93 21.42 -19.16
C ARG A 561 -5.97 22.59 -18.98
N ARG A 562 -5.60 22.83 -17.72
CA ARG A 562 -4.77 23.96 -17.31
C ARG A 562 -3.65 23.46 -16.39
N ASN A 563 -2.42 23.92 -16.64
CA ASN A 563 -1.32 23.75 -15.69
C ASN A 563 -1.51 24.66 -14.50
N MET A 564 -1.46 24.09 -13.31
CA MET A 564 -1.60 24.85 -12.08
C MET A 564 -0.30 25.56 -11.78
N GLU A 565 -0.40 26.84 -11.44
CA GLU A 565 0.72 27.69 -11.08
C GLU A 565 0.68 28.05 -9.60
N VAL A 566 1.82 28.46 -9.04
CA VAL A 566 1.87 28.94 -7.65
C VAL A 566 0.93 30.14 -7.49
N GLY A 567 0.09 30.10 -6.47
CA GLY A 567 -0.96 31.07 -6.17
C GLY A 567 -2.33 30.76 -6.79
N ASP A 568 -2.45 29.70 -7.61
CA ASP A 568 -3.77 29.23 -8.03
C ASP A 568 -4.53 28.62 -6.85
N VAL A 569 -5.81 29.01 -6.70
CA VAL A 569 -6.74 28.43 -5.73
C VAL A 569 -7.68 27.49 -6.47
N VAL A 570 -7.75 26.24 -6.03
CA VAL A 570 -8.60 25.21 -6.61
C VAL A 570 -9.71 24.84 -5.65
N GLU A 571 -10.95 24.89 -6.14
CA GLU A 571 -12.13 24.46 -5.41
C GLU A 571 -12.70 23.18 -6.05
N VAL A 572 -12.82 22.09 -5.28
CA VAL A 572 -13.62 20.92 -5.66
C VAL A 572 -14.93 20.96 -4.89
N VAL A 573 -16.03 21.22 -5.59
CA VAL A 573 -17.38 21.26 -5.00
C VAL A 573 -18.09 19.95 -5.32
N ALA A 574 -18.44 19.19 -4.29
CA ALA A 574 -19.18 17.93 -4.41
C ALA A 574 -20.55 18.04 -3.74
N GLU A 575 -21.61 17.81 -4.51
CA GLU A 575 -22.99 17.91 -4.05
C GLU A 575 -23.21 17.12 -2.76
N SER A 576 -23.73 17.78 -1.72
CA SER A 576 -23.97 17.21 -0.37
C SER A 576 -22.73 16.74 0.41
N LEU A 577 -21.51 16.90 -0.13
CA LEU A 577 -20.24 16.54 0.51
C LEU A 577 -19.38 17.75 0.87
N GLY A 578 -19.77 18.94 0.42
CA GLY A 578 -19.08 20.20 0.71
C GLY A 578 -18.10 20.61 -0.38
N THR A 579 -17.18 21.49 -0.01
CA THR A 579 -16.12 22.01 -0.87
C THR A 579 -14.76 21.67 -0.28
N ILE A 580 -13.78 21.39 -1.14
CA ILE A 580 -12.37 21.41 -0.79
C ILE A 580 -11.74 22.61 -1.50
N GLU A 581 -11.23 23.58 -0.76
CA GLU A 581 -10.43 24.70 -1.26
C GLU A 581 -8.96 24.45 -0.95
N GLN A 582 -8.09 24.57 -1.95
CA GLN A 582 -6.65 24.35 -1.80
C GLN A 582 -5.84 25.38 -2.59
N GLU A 583 -4.87 26.01 -1.94
CA GLU A 583 -3.94 26.96 -2.58
C GLU A 583 -2.66 26.26 -3.03
N VAL A 584 -2.27 26.45 -4.28
CA VAL A 584 -1.02 25.92 -4.82
C VAL A 584 0.16 26.77 -4.35
N VAL A 585 1.08 26.18 -3.61
CA VAL A 585 2.30 26.84 -3.12
C VAL A 585 3.55 26.24 -3.72
N SER A 586 4.65 27.00 -3.78
CA SER A 586 5.93 26.45 -4.21
C SER A 586 6.40 25.39 -3.21
N MET A 587 6.76 24.22 -3.71
CA MET A 587 7.61 23.31 -2.93
C MET A 587 9.01 23.94 -2.81
N PRO A 588 9.68 23.83 -1.65
CA PRO A 588 11.07 24.25 -1.53
C PRO A 588 11.95 23.58 -2.58
N ALA A 589 12.87 24.34 -3.18
CA ALA A 589 13.79 23.78 -4.16
C ALA A 589 14.72 22.76 -3.49
N TRP A 590 14.81 21.58 -4.10
CA TRP A 590 15.74 20.55 -3.70
C TRP A 590 17.09 20.81 -4.36
N PRO A 591 18.15 21.07 -3.57
CA PRO A 591 19.41 21.55 -4.11
C PRO A 591 20.31 20.45 -4.69
N TYR A 592 19.84 19.19 -4.73
CA TYR A 592 20.63 18.01 -5.11
C TYR A 592 20.11 17.33 -6.37
#